data_AF-A0A7X2SEF6-F1
#
_entry.id   AF-A0A7X2SEF6-F1
#
_cell.length_a   1.000
_cell.length_b   1.000
_cell.length_c   1.000
_cell.angle_alpha   90.00
_cell.angle_beta   90.00
_cell.angle_gamma   90.00
#
_symmetry.space_group_name_H-M   'P 1'
#
loop_
_entity.id
_entity.type
_entity.pdbx_description
1 polymer ?
#
loop_
_entity_poly.entity_id
_entity_poly.type
_entity_poly.pdbx_seq_one_letter_code
_entity_poly.pdbx_strand_id
1 'polypeptide(L)'
;MPGLLRLEDGALGTTSNVRFATIPCTKSLFLEGTKHVVPLAWVWDRGAREWLGQKRRSIANDPVNLLPVKASLSKGAKGPDEWLPPLGECGYVARFVRVVKSYYLQPTAPELACL
;
A
#
# COMPACT_ATOMS: atom_id res chain seq x y z
N MET A 1 23.56 47.59 -31.93
CA MET A 1 24.07 47.05 -33.21
C MET A 1 25.37 46.30 -32.90
N PRO A 2 25.60 45.10 -33.46
CA PRO A 2 25.18 43.84 -32.86
C PRO A 2 26.35 42.85 -32.66
N GLY A 3 26.09 41.77 -31.93
CA GLY A 3 26.98 40.60 -31.82
C GLY A 3 26.15 39.35 -31.56
N LEU A 4 25.45 38.90 -32.60
CA LEU A 4 24.65 37.69 -32.65
C LEU A 4 25.59 36.47 -32.75
N LEU A 5 25.57 35.56 -31.77
CA LEU A 5 25.97 34.17 -31.97
C LEU A 5 25.04 33.26 -31.17
N ARG A 6 24.13 32.62 -31.91
CA ARG A 6 23.37 31.43 -31.54
C ARG A 6 23.89 30.33 -32.44
N LEU A 7 24.48 29.27 -31.88
CA LEU A 7 24.44 27.88 -32.39
C LEU A 7 24.69 26.98 -31.15
N GLU A 8 23.64 26.39 -30.58
CA GLU A 8 23.10 25.04 -30.84
C GLU A 8 23.72 23.97 -29.92
N ASP A 9 22.86 23.50 -29.01
CA ASP A 9 22.63 22.12 -28.59
C ASP A 9 23.82 21.21 -28.24
N GLY A 10 23.92 20.87 -26.95
CA GLY A 10 24.87 19.85 -26.50
C GLY A 10 24.81 19.52 -25.01
N ALA A 11 23.86 18.66 -24.65
CA ALA A 11 23.99 17.64 -23.60
C ALA A 11 23.94 18.02 -22.10
N LEU A 12 22.83 17.56 -21.50
CA LEU A 12 22.76 16.78 -20.25
C LEU A 12 23.05 17.51 -18.93
N GLY A 13 22.05 18.26 -18.47
CA GLY A 13 21.82 18.52 -17.06
C GLY A 13 20.35 18.26 -16.72
N THR A 14 19.96 17.00 -16.52
CA THR A 14 18.59 16.67 -16.09
C THR A 14 18.43 17.00 -14.60
N THR A 15 18.17 18.27 -14.29
CA THR A 15 17.47 18.60 -13.04
C THR A 15 16.01 18.19 -13.21
N SER A 16 15.72 16.92 -12.90
CA SER A 16 14.35 16.43 -12.81
C SER A 16 13.63 17.24 -11.73
N ASN A 17 12.80 18.18 -12.17
CA ASN A 17 11.84 18.87 -11.33
C ASN A 17 10.90 17.84 -10.68
N VAL A 18 11.24 17.38 -9.48
CA VAL A 18 10.30 16.63 -8.63
C VAL A 18 9.26 17.62 -8.16
N ARG A 19 8.17 17.76 -8.92
CA ARG A 19 6.98 18.44 -8.44
C ARG A 19 6.35 17.54 -7.38
N PHE A 20 6.62 17.84 -6.10
CA PHE A 20 5.76 17.40 -5.01
C PHE A 20 4.40 18.07 -5.20
N ALA A 21 3.48 17.35 -5.86
CA ALA A 21 2.08 17.75 -5.89
C ALA A 21 1.54 17.58 -4.45
N THR A 22 1.36 18.70 -3.74
CA THR A 22 0.49 18.76 -2.58
C THR A 22 -0.91 18.39 -3.03
N ILE A 23 -1.36 17.19 -2.69
CA ILE A 23 -2.75 16.76 -2.92
C ILE A 23 -3.59 17.42 -1.80
N PRO A 24 -4.49 18.37 -2.12
CA PRO A 24 -5.32 19.02 -1.10
C PRO A 24 -6.30 18.03 -0.47
N CYS A 25 -6.41 18.05 0.87
CA CYS A 25 -7.26 17.20 1.72
C CYS A 25 -8.77 17.42 1.57
N THR A 26 -9.26 17.85 0.42
CA THR A 26 -10.69 18.15 0.20
C THR A 26 -11.15 17.61 -1.15
N LYS A 27 -11.26 16.29 -1.21
CA LYS A 27 -12.30 15.59 -1.97
C LYS A 27 -12.38 14.17 -1.40
N SER A 28 -13.35 13.98 -0.50
CA SER A 28 -13.84 12.67 -0.10
C SER A 28 -14.40 11.99 -1.35
N LEU A 29 -13.53 11.35 -2.12
CA LEU A 29 -13.95 10.34 -3.08
C LEU A 29 -14.45 9.19 -2.21
N PHE A 30 -15.76 8.96 -2.20
CA PHE A 30 -16.29 7.65 -1.83
C PHE A 30 -15.58 6.65 -2.75
N LEU A 31 -14.60 5.94 -2.21
CA LEU A 31 -13.82 4.96 -2.94
C LEU A 31 -14.71 3.75 -3.18
N GLU A 32 -15.24 3.60 -4.40
CA GLU A 32 -15.72 2.31 -4.89
C GLU A 32 -14.55 1.33 -4.84
N GLY A 33 -14.44 0.59 -3.74
CA GLY A 33 -13.42 -0.42 -3.51
C GLY A 33 -12.27 0.02 -2.60
N THR A 34 -12.56 0.30 -1.33
CA THR A 34 -11.52 0.18 -0.30
C THR A 34 -11.32 -1.30 0.03
N LYS A 35 -10.08 -1.80 -0.04
CA LYS A 35 -9.75 -3.20 0.28
C LYS A 35 -8.82 -3.28 1.48
N HIS A 36 -8.95 -4.35 2.25
CA HIS A 36 -8.01 -4.64 3.33
C HIS A 36 -6.66 -5.11 2.78
N VAL A 37 -5.57 -4.52 3.24
CA VAL A 37 -4.20 -4.98 2.94
C VAL A 37 -4.04 -6.41 3.47
N VAL A 38 -4.28 -6.57 4.78
CA VAL A 38 -4.39 -7.87 5.45
C VAL A 38 -5.87 -8.28 5.47
N PRO A 39 -6.29 -9.30 4.70
CA PRO A 39 -7.70 -9.67 4.62
C PRO A 39 -8.26 -10.12 5.98
N LEU A 40 -9.51 -9.76 6.29
CA LEU A 40 -10.10 -10.05 7.60
C LEU A 40 -10.25 -11.55 7.91
N ALA A 41 -10.45 -12.39 6.88
CA ALA A 41 -10.44 -13.84 7.04
C ALA A 41 -9.05 -14.36 7.43
N TRP A 42 -7.98 -13.81 6.82
CA TRP A 42 -6.60 -14.12 7.20
C TRP A 42 -6.33 -13.70 8.65
N VAL A 43 -6.74 -12.49 9.03
CA VAL A 43 -6.66 -11.97 10.41
C VAL A 43 -7.34 -12.90 11.41
N TRP A 44 -8.53 -13.42 11.07
CA TRP A 44 -9.30 -14.32 11.91
C TRP A 44 -8.52 -15.58 12.27
N ASP A 45 -7.91 -16.22 11.28
CA ASP A 45 -7.18 -17.48 11.46
C ASP A 45 -5.80 -17.30 12.09
N ARG A 46 -5.28 -16.06 12.15
CA ARG A 46 -3.96 -15.72 12.69
C ARG A 46 -4.02 -15.06 14.07
N GLY A 47 -5.11 -15.31 14.81
CA GLY A 47 -5.25 -14.98 16.22
C GLY A 47 -6.45 -14.10 16.59
N ALA A 48 -7.14 -13.50 15.60
CA ALA A 48 -8.24 -12.58 15.91
C ALA A 48 -9.55 -13.25 16.36
N ARG A 49 -9.66 -14.57 16.21
CA ARG A 49 -10.77 -15.37 16.75
C ARG A 49 -10.94 -15.18 18.26
N GLU A 50 -9.82 -15.10 18.98
CA GLU A 50 -9.77 -14.93 20.44
C GLU A 50 -9.88 -13.46 20.89
N TRP A 51 -9.92 -12.51 19.94
CA TRP A 51 -9.97 -11.09 20.30
C TRP A 51 -11.38 -10.64 20.70
N LEU A 52 -11.42 -9.68 21.62
CA LEU A 52 -12.60 -8.89 21.87
C LEU A 52 -13.08 -8.19 20.59
N GLY A 53 -14.40 -8.01 20.47
CA GLY A 53 -15.03 -7.41 19.29
C GLY A 53 -14.52 -5.98 18.98
N GLN A 54 -14.10 -5.22 20.01
CA GLN A 54 -13.52 -3.90 19.81
C GLN A 54 -12.20 -3.95 19.03
N LYS A 55 -11.29 -4.86 19.37
CA LYS A 55 -10.00 -5.01 18.67
C LYS A 55 -10.22 -5.48 17.22
N ARG A 56 -11.19 -6.37 16.99
CA ARG A 56 -11.61 -6.78 15.63
C ARG A 56 -12.16 -5.61 14.80
N ARG A 57 -12.94 -4.71 15.41
CA ARG A 57 -13.39 -3.48 14.75
C ARG A 57 -12.24 -2.52 14.47
N SER A 58 -11.26 -2.41 15.36
CA SER A 58 -10.09 -1.56 15.15
C SER A 58 -9.31 -1.97 13.90
N ILE A 59 -8.94 -3.24 13.75
CA ILE A 59 -8.17 -3.70 12.56
C ILE A 59 -8.99 -3.59 11.26
N ALA A 60 -10.31 -3.75 11.34
CA ALA A 60 -11.19 -3.65 10.16
C ALA A 60 -11.32 -2.22 9.64
N ASN A 61 -11.18 -1.23 10.52
CA ASN A 61 -11.31 0.20 10.20
C ASN A 61 -9.97 0.94 10.22
N ASP A 62 -8.86 0.24 10.45
CA ASP A 62 -7.54 0.86 10.51
C ASP A 62 -7.16 1.44 9.14
N PRO A 63 -6.91 2.75 9.02
CA PRO A 63 -6.48 3.36 7.77
C PRO A 63 -5.23 2.69 7.18
N VAL A 64 -4.32 2.19 8.02
CA VAL A 64 -3.13 1.43 7.58
C VAL A 64 -3.52 0.08 7.00
N ASN A 65 -4.63 -0.53 7.41
CA ASN A 65 -5.14 -1.75 6.79
C ASN A 65 -6.04 -1.47 5.59
N LEU A 66 -6.36 -0.23 5.23
CA LEU A 66 -7.28 0.12 4.14
C LEU A 66 -6.55 0.76 2.94
N LEU A 67 -6.66 0.13 1.77
CA LEU A 67 -6.11 0.62 0.51
C LEU A 67 -7.23 1.04 -0.46
N PRO A 68 -7.19 2.28 -1.00
CA PRO A 68 -7.95 2.64 -2.18
C PRO A 68 -7.45 1.81 -3.35
N VAL A 69 -8.29 0.98 -3.97
CA VAL A 69 -7.90 0.24 -5.17
C VAL A 69 -8.92 0.45 -6.27
N LYS A 70 -8.44 0.39 -7.52
CA LYS A 70 -9.33 0.14 -8.66
C LYS A 70 -9.81 -1.31 -8.56
N ALA A 71 -11.09 -1.54 -8.79
CA ALA A 71 -11.81 -2.78 -8.46
C ALA A 71 -11.29 -4.09 -9.11
N SER A 72 -10.30 -4.05 -10.00
CA SER A 72 -9.85 -5.20 -10.81
C SER A 72 -8.87 -6.16 -10.13
N LEU A 73 -8.36 -5.87 -8.93
CA LEU A 73 -7.42 -6.75 -8.23
C LEU A 73 -8.16 -7.71 -7.29
N SER A 74 -8.21 -8.99 -7.68
CA SER A 74 -8.78 -10.07 -6.87
C SER A 74 -7.69 -10.85 -6.14
N LYS A 75 -7.48 -10.54 -4.85
CA LYS A 75 -6.58 -11.32 -3.96
C LYS A 75 -7.32 -12.30 -3.03
N GLY A 76 -8.62 -12.09 -2.79
CA GLY A 76 -9.38 -12.86 -1.81
C GLY A 76 -8.82 -12.74 -0.38
N ALA A 77 -8.70 -13.88 0.30
CA ALA A 77 -8.17 -14.00 1.66
C ALA A 77 -6.67 -14.32 1.74
N LYS A 78 -5.95 -14.19 0.62
CA LYS A 78 -4.55 -14.61 0.49
C LYS A 78 -3.56 -13.67 1.19
N GLY A 79 -2.48 -14.26 1.72
CA GLY A 79 -1.29 -13.58 2.22
C GLY A 79 -0.25 -13.28 1.11
N PRO A 80 0.86 -12.61 1.44
CA PRO A 80 1.94 -12.28 0.49
C PRO A 80 2.69 -13.49 -0.08
N ASP A 81 2.60 -14.63 0.60
CA ASP A 81 3.12 -15.93 0.17
C ASP A 81 2.32 -16.54 -0.98
N GLU A 82 1.03 -16.23 -1.08
CA GLU A 82 0.13 -16.75 -2.12
C GLU A 82 -0.21 -15.73 -3.22
N TRP A 83 -0.09 -14.44 -2.93
CA TRP A 83 -0.43 -13.38 -3.87
C TRP A 83 0.29 -12.06 -3.58
N LEU A 84 0.80 -11.43 -4.64
CA LEU A 84 1.35 -10.07 -4.65
C LEU A 84 0.71 -9.22 -5.75
N PRO A 85 0.63 -7.89 -5.56
CA PRO A 85 0.17 -7.01 -6.62
C PRO A 85 1.20 -6.94 -7.77
N PRO A 86 0.77 -6.76 -9.03
CA PRO A 86 1.68 -6.73 -10.18
C PRO A 86 2.65 -5.53 -10.19
N LEU A 87 2.38 -4.51 -9.37
CA LEU A 87 3.22 -3.33 -9.18
C LEU A 87 3.23 -2.95 -7.70
N GLY A 88 4.37 -2.46 -7.20
CA GLY A 88 4.48 -1.93 -5.84
C GLY A 88 4.56 -3.01 -4.74
N GLU A 89 5.08 -4.19 -5.06
CA GLU A 89 5.20 -5.34 -4.15
C GLU A 89 5.86 -4.98 -2.82
N CYS A 90 7.03 -4.34 -2.84
CA CYS A 90 7.74 -3.97 -1.60
C CYS A 90 6.90 -3.07 -0.69
N GLY A 91 6.17 -2.10 -1.27
CA GLY A 91 5.29 -1.21 -0.51
C GLY A 91 4.09 -1.94 0.08
N TYR A 92 3.52 -2.88 -0.66
CA TYR A 92 2.44 -3.76 -0.19
C TYR A 92 2.91 -4.65 0.97
N VAL A 93 4.04 -5.34 0.82
CA VAL A 93 4.61 -6.22 1.85
C VAL A 93 4.97 -5.42 3.10
N ALA A 94 5.66 -4.28 2.97
CA ALA A 94 6.00 -3.44 4.12
C ALA A 94 4.75 -2.99 4.90
N ARG A 95 3.67 -2.68 4.20
CA ARG A 95 2.38 -2.31 4.82
C ARG A 95 1.70 -3.51 5.49
N PHE A 96 1.75 -4.69 4.86
CA PHE A 96 1.25 -5.94 5.43
C PHE A 96 1.98 -6.27 6.74
N VAL A 97 3.31 -6.24 6.73
CA VAL A 97 4.18 -6.46 7.89
C VAL A 97 3.85 -5.49 9.01
N ARG A 98 3.65 -4.21 8.68
CA ARG A 98 3.26 -3.19 9.66
C ARG A 98 1.96 -3.57 10.37
N VAL A 99 0.92 -3.97 9.64
CA VAL A 99 -0.36 -4.38 10.24
C VAL A 99 -0.19 -5.64 11.09
N VAL A 100 0.51 -6.66 10.59
CA VAL A 100 0.78 -7.90 11.32
C VAL A 100 1.45 -7.62 12.67
N LYS A 101 2.50 -6.78 12.67
CA LYS A 101 3.23 -6.40 13.89
C LYS A 101 2.38 -5.55 14.84
N SER A 102 1.66 -4.55 14.33
CA SER A 102 0.82 -3.66 15.16
C SER A 102 -0.28 -4.41 15.92
N TYR A 103 -0.80 -5.49 15.35
CA TYR A 103 -1.91 -6.24 15.93
C TYR A 103 -1.50 -7.55 16.62
N TYR A 104 -0.20 -7.89 16.60
CA TYR A 104 0.35 -9.14 17.14
C TYR A 104 -0.31 -10.38 16.53
N LEU A 105 -0.48 -10.37 15.20
CA LEU A 105 -0.94 -11.53 14.46
C LEU A 105 0.16 -12.60 14.41
N GLN A 106 -0.23 -13.85 14.21
CA GLN A 106 0.67 -15.01 14.23
C GLN A 106 0.71 -15.67 12.85
N PRO A 107 1.57 -15.21 11.93
CA PRO A 107 1.75 -15.87 10.64
C PRO A 107 2.36 -17.25 10.81
N THR A 108 2.06 -18.14 9.86
CA THR A 108 2.67 -19.46 9.75
C THR A 108 4.13 -19.35 9.29
N ALA A 109 4.90 -20.42 9.42
CA ALA A 109 6.30 -20.47 8.98
C ALA A 109 6.52 -20.04 7.51
N PRO A 110 5.74 -20.51 6.51
CA PRO A 110 5.91 -20.05 5.13
C PRO A 110 5.57 -18.55 4.95
N GLU A 111 4.54 -18.06 5.63
CA GLU A 111 4.18 -16.63 5.57
C GLU A 111 5.27 -15.75 6.17
N LEU A 112 5.91 -16.19 7.26
CA LEU A 112 7.04 -15.48 7.87
C LEU A 112 8.24 -15.36 6.94
N ALA A 113 8.47 -16.30 6.03
CA ALA A 113 9.57 -16.20 5.06
C ALA A 113 9.37 -15.05 4.05
N CYS A 114 8.13 -14.58 3.89
CA CYS A 114 7.75 -13.52 2.96
C CYS A 114 7.49 -12.16 3.63
N LEU A 115 7.56 -12.07 4.97
CA LEU A 115 7.22 -10.90 5.80
C LEU A 115 8.45 -10.32 6.52
#